data_AF-A0ABD7D4N9-F1
#
_entry.id   AF-A0ABD7D4N9-F1
#
_cell.length_a   1.000
_cell.length_b   1.000
_cell.length_c   1.000
_cell.angle_alpha   90.00
_cell.angle_beta   90.00
_cell.angle_gamma   90.00
#
_symmetry.space_group_name_H-M   'P 1'
#
loop_
_entity.id
_entity.type
_entity.pdbx_description
1 polymer ?
#
loop_
_entity_poly.entity_id
_entity_poly.type
_entity_poly.pdbx_seq_one_letter_code
_entity_poly.pdbx_strand_id
1 'polypeptide(L)'
;MTEHLGAGPERVVLSDVTVVTGPAMTHRVWRTPTHALVLGPSADNGPYGYLTHLQLSFTPLDRAPGLPPADDEDALTAWIAEHVDW
;
A
#
# COMPACT_ATOMS: atom_id res chain seq x y z
N MET A 1 -4.59 12.25 11.02
CA MET A 1 -5.37 11.35 10.12
C MET A 1 -6.43 12.08 9.31
N THR A 2 -7.29 12.91 9.93
CA THR A 2 -8.30 13.71 9.19
C THR A 2 -7.67 14.67 8.17
N GLU A 3 -6.41 15.05 8.37
CA GLU A 3 -5.58 15.82 7.43
C GLU A 3 -5.41 15.18 6.04
N HIS A 4 -5.60 13.86 5.90
CA HIS A 4 -5.52 13.16 4.62
C HIS A 4 -6.90 12.85 4.01
N LEU A 5 -8.00 13.23 4.67
CA LEU A 5 -9.34 13.02 4.10
C LEU A 5 -9.53 13.90 2.87
N GLY A 6 -9.61 13.26 1.69
CA GLY A 6 -9.72 13.95 0.39
C GLY A 6 -8.38 14.32 -0.24
N ALA A 7 -7.25 14.07 0.42
CA ALA A 7 -5.92 14.27 -0.15
C ALA A 7 -5.51 13.06 -1.00
N GLY A 8 -4.81 13.33 -2.11
CA GLY A 8 -4.15 12.28 -2.89
C GLY A 8 -3.06 11.55 -2.09
N PRO A 9 -2.66 10.34 -2.50
CA PRO A 9 -1.58 9.61 -1.86
C PRO A 9 -0.24 10.33 -1.99
N GLU A 10 0.62 10.20 -0.97
CA GLU A 10 2.00 10.70 -0.97
C GLU A 10 2.87 9.89 -1.94
N ARG A 11 2.59 8.59 -2.08
CA ARG A 11 3.22 7.68 -3.03
C ARG A 11 2.23 6.72 -3.67
N VAL A 12 2.51 6.42 -4.93
CA VAL A 12 1.84 5.39 -5.72
C VAL A 12 2.92 4.54 -6.37
N VAL A 13 2.82 3.23 -6.23
CA VAL A 13 3.69 2.27 -6.92
C VAL A 13 2.84 1.14 -7.49
N LEU A 14 3.26 0.58 -8.62
CA LEU A 14 2.59 -0.59 -9.18
C LEU A 14 2.71 -1.78 -8.24
N SER A 15 1.67 -2.61 -8.21
CA SER A 15 1.72 -3.88 -7.51
C SER A 15 2.01 -5.00 -8.49
N ASP A 16 2.82 -5.97 -8.07
CA ASP A 16 3.04 -7.22 -8.80
C ASP A 16 1.79 -8.11 -8.79
N VAL A 17 0.76 -7.79 -7.99
CA VAL A 17 -0.53 -8.48 -8.04
C VAL A 17 -1.28 -8.11 -9.32
N THR A 18 -1.36 -9.08 -10.22
CA THR A 18 -2.06 -8.93 -11.50
C THR A 18 -3.46 -9.53 -11.45
N VAL A 19 -4.45 -8.81 -11.97
CA VAL A 19 -5.76 -9.38 -12.31
C VAL A 19 -5.78 -9.79 -13.79
N VAL A 20 -6.44 -10.90 -14.11
CA VAL A 20 -6.52 -11.43 -15.50
C VAL A 20 -7.12 -10.41 -16.46
N THR A 21 -8.08 -9.62 -15.99
CA THR A 21 -8.69 -8.51 -16.72
C THR A 21 -8.91 -7.34 -15.77
N GLY A 22 -8.34 -6.18 -16.07
CA GLY A 22 -8.54 -4.98 -15.29
C GLY A 22 -7.39 -3.98 -15.40
N PRO A 23 -7.53 -2.80 -14.77
CA PRO A 23 -6.45 -1.83 -14.68
C PRO A 23 -5.29 -2.39 -13.85
N ALA A 24 -4.08 -1.86 -14.05
CA ALA A 24 -2.94 -2.20 -13.22
C ALA A 24 -3.21 -1.86 -11.75
N MET A 25 -2.86 -2.77 -10.85
CA MET A 25 -3.04 -2.58 -9.41
C MET A 25 -1.92 -1.72 -8.86
N THR A 26 -2.23 -0.95 -7.81
CA THR A 26 -1.28 -0.02 -7.19
C THR A 26 -1.33 -0.14 -5.69
N HIS A 27 -0.18 0.03 -5.05
CA HIS A 27 -0.11 0.41 -3.65
C HIS A 27 -0.16 1.94 -3.55
N ARG A 28 -0.92 2.44 -2.59
CA ARG A 28 -1.07 3.87 -2.32
C ARG A 28 -0.78 4.12 -0.86
N VAL A 29 0.13 5.05 -0.61
CA VAL A 29 0.63 5.32 0.74
C VAL A 29 0.27 6.75 1.13
N TRP A 30 -0.29 6.88 2.32
CA TRP A 30 -0.39 8.14 3.06
C TRP A 30 0.34 7.95 4.38
N ARG A 31 1.13 8.93 4.80
CA ARG A 31 1.76 8.91 6.12
C ARG A 31 1.35 10.11 6.93
N THR A 32 1.03 9.82 8.18
CA THR A 32 1.02 10.81 9.25
C THR A 32 2.32 10.67 10.05
N PRO A 33 2.66 11.62 10.93
CA PRO A 33 3.84 11.49 11.79
C PRO A 33 3.86 10.25 12.70
N THR A 34 2.75 9.52 12.84
CA THR A 34 2.63 8.39 13.76
C THR A 34 2.09 7.12 13.12
N HIS A 35 1.61 7.17 11.87
CA HIS A 35 0.96 6.04 11.21
C HIS A 35 1.19 6.06 9.70
N ALA A 36 1.32 4.87 9.13
CA ALA A 36 1.20 4.61 7.71
C ALA A 36 -0.21 4.10 7.40
N LEU A 37 -0.86 4.72 6.42
CA LEU A 37 -2.05 4.21 5.80
C LEU A 37 -1.66 3.68 4.41
N VAL A 38 -1.84 2.39 4.19
CA VAL A 38 -1.49 1.75 2.91
C VAL A 38 -2.72 1.06 2.35
N LEU A 39 -3.10 1.43 1.13
CA LEU A 39 -4.12 0.74 0.35
C LEU A 39 -3.42 -0.07 -0.72
N GLY A 40 -3.63 -1.38 -0.74
CA GLY A 40 -2.99 -2.27 -1.72
C GLY A 40 -3.88 -3.45 -2.09
N PRO A 41 -3.55 -4.15 -3.18
CA PRO A 41 -4.21 -5.41 -3.52
C PRO A 41 -3.80 -6.52 -2.54
N SER A 42 -4.78 -7.34 -2.14
CA SER A 42 -4.59 -8.53 -1.33
C SER A 42 -5.24 -9.70 -2.05
N ALA A 43 -4.47 -10.75 -2.32
CA ALA A 43 -4.97 -11.92 -3.03
C ALA A 43 -5.92 -12.71 -2.12
N ASP A 44 -7.11 -13.03 -2.62
CA ASP A 44 -8.02 -13.95 -1.94
C ASP A 44 -7.56 -15.38 -2.23
N ASN A 45 -6.91 -16.02 -1.26
CA ASN A 45 -6.52 -17.43 -1.36
C ASN A 45 -7.65 -18.40 -0.96
N GLY A 46 -8.89 -17.91 -0.87
CA GLY A 46 -10.07 -18.69 -0.59
C GLY A 46 -10.46 -19.67 -1.72
N PRO A 47 -11.60 -20.36 -1.59
CA PRO A 47 -12.07 -21.37 -2.57
C PRO A 47 -12.29 -20.79 -3.98
N TYR A 48 -12.33 -19.48 -4.11
CA TYR A 48 -12.46 -18.72 -5.35
C TYR A 48 -11.18 -17.91 -5.60
N GLY A 49 -10.03 -18.60 -5.65
CA GLY A 49 -8.65 -18.06 -5.72
C GLY A 49 -8.29 -17.17 -6.92
N TYR A 50 -9.29 -16.57 -7.56
CA TYR A 50 -9.20 -15.59 -8.63
C TYR A 50 -9.64 -14.19 -8.19
N LEU A 51 -10.07 -14.00 -6.94
CA LEU A 51 -10.44 -12.69 -6.42
C LEU A 51 -9.21 -11.95 -5.87
N THR A 52 -9.14 -10.66 -6.17
CA THR A 52 -8.17 -9.74 -5.57
C THR A 52 -8.97 -8.63 -4.89
N HIS A 53 -8.78 -8.48 -3.59
CA HIS A 53 -9.41 -7.42 -2.79
C HIS A 53 -8.50 -6.22 -2.70
N LEU A 54 -9.07 -5.04 -2.42
CA LEU A 54 -8.30 -3.90 -1.96
C LEU A 54 -8.36 -3.85 -0.44
N GLN A 55 -7.21 -3.96 0.20
CA GLN A 55 -7.08 -3.95 1.65
C GLN A 55 -6.45 -2.65 2.11
N LEU A 56 -7.07 -2.05 3.13
CA LEU A 56 -6.57 -0.86 3.79
C LEU A 56 -5.90 -1.27 5.09
N SER A 57 -4.60 -1.02 5.20
CA SER A 57 -3.86 -1.19 6.43
C SER A 57 -3.55 0.15 7.08
N PHE A 58 -3.63 0.18 8.41
CA PHE A 58 -3.35 1.34 9.25
C PHE A 58 -2.36 0.94 10.33
N THR A 59 -1.07 1.08 10.02
CA THR A 59 0.01 0.60 10.88
C THR A 59 0.63 1.76 11.67
N PRO A 60 0.76 1.64 13.00
CA PRO A 60 1.55 2.58 13.80
C PRO A 60 3.01 2.61 13.32
N LEU A 61 3.58 3.81 13.25
CA LEU A 61 4.99 4.03 12.96
C LEU A 61 5.69 4.43 14.25
N ASP A 62 6.56 3.58 14.79
CA ASP A 62 7.32 3.89 16.00
C ASP A 62 8.27 5.10 15.79
N ARG A 63 8.62 5.45 14.53
CA ARG A 63 9.55 6.54 14.20
C ARG A 63 9.32 7.30 12.87
N ALA A 64 8.10 7.32 12.33
CA ALA A 64 7.81 7.92 11.02
C ALA A 64 8.93 7.67 9.98
N PRO A 65 9.37 6.41 9.78
CA PRO A 65 10.50 6.10 8.90
C PRO A 65 10.26 6.80 7.57
N GLY A 66 11.30 7.51 7.11
CA GLY A 66 11.26 8.21 5.84
C GLY A 66 10.84 7.25 4.73
N LEU A 67 10.05 7.75 3.77
CA LEU A 67 9.87 6.99 2.55
C LEU A 67 11.21 6.92 1.82
N PRO A 68 11.47 5.80 1.13
CA PRO A 68 12.61 5.73 0.22
C PRO A 68 12.50 6.79 -0.90
N PRO A 69 13.60 7.05 -1.62
CA PRO A 69 13.62 7.91 -2.79
C PRO A 69 12.49 7.58 -3.77
N ALA A 70 11.94 8.60 -4.43
CA ALA A 70 10.75 8.44 -5.28
C ALA A 70 11.01 7.63 -6.55
N ASP A 71 12.27 7.49 -6.95
CA ASP A 71 12.76 6.73 -8.09
C ASP A 71 13.16 5.28 -7.72
N ASP A 72 13.04 4.89 -6.45
CA ASP A 72 13.36 3.56 -5.96
C ASP A 72 12.09 2.78 -5.60
N GLU A 73 11.42 2.25 -6.62
CA GLU A 73 10.18 1.48 -6.49
C GLU A 73 10.37 0.17 -5.70
N ASP A 74 11.54 -0.47 -5.83
CA ASP A 74 11.88 -1.70 -5.12
C ASP A 74 12.00 -1.42 -3.62
N ALA A 75 12.68 -0.35 -3.23
CA ALA A 75 12.76 0.06 -1.84
C ALA A 75 11.40 0.45 -1.27
N LEU A 76 10.53 1.09 -2.05
CA LEU A 76 9.16 1.42 -1.62
C LEU A 76 8.32 0.16 -1.41
N THR A 77 8.46 -0.82 -2.29
CA THR A 77 7.77 -2.12 -2.16
C THR A 77 8.25 -2.88 -0.93
N ALA A 78 9.56 -2.90 -0.66
CA ALA A 78 10.12 -3.49 0.55
C ALA A 78 9.62 -2.78 1.82
N TRP A 79 9.55 -1.44 1.80
CA TRP A 79 9.02 -0.66 2.91
C TRP A 79 7.56 -1.00 3.19
N ILE A 80 6.73 -1.14 2.16
CA ILE A 80 5.32 -1.53 2.31
C ILE A 80 5.22 -2.92 2.96
N ALA A 81 6.03 -3.88 2.53
CA ALA A 81 6.03 -5.23 3.11
C ALA A 81 6.52 -5.30 4.56
N GLU A 82 7.43 -4.42 4.96
CA GLU A 82 7.89 -4.35 6.36
C GLU A 82 6.85 -3.72 7.29
N HIS A 83 6.03 -2.80 6.78
CA HIS A 83 5.14 -1.96 7.61
C HIS A 83 3.66 -2.31 7.45
N VAL A 84 3.31 -3.32 6.68
CA VAL A 84 1.92 -3.74 6.52
C VAL A 84 1.81 -5.23 6.81
N ASP A 85 0.88 -5.55 7.71
CA ASP A 85 0.40 -6.91 7.94
C ASP A 85 -0.95 -7.01 7.23
N TRP A 86 -1.02 -7.76 6.13
CA TRP A 86 -2.25 -7.99 5.36
C TRP A 86 -2.79 -9.41 5.55
#